data_AF-A0A166RET7-F1
#
_entry.id   AF-A0A166RET7-F1
#
_cell.length_a   1.000
_cell.length_b   1.000
_cell.length_c   1.000
_cell.angle_alpha   90.00
_cell.angle_beta   90.00
_cell.angle_gamma   90.00
#
_symmetry.space_group_name_H-M   'P 1'
#
loop_
_entity.id
_entity.type
_entity.pdbx_description
1 polymer ?
#
loop_
_entity_poly.entity_id
_entity_poly.type
_entity_poly.pdbx_seq_one_letter_code
_entity_poly.pdbx_strand_id
1 'polypeptide(L)'
;MRSDIWFEDGNVVIQAEGTLFKVHRGVLVANSSVFKDMFSMPQPQPSEGEVNVEGCPVIHVSDSAADVAIILRALFLRGVRLKPLSLEIVMAFFRLGQKYDIKIIRAEALSRLHYEYPLTLEDYDKHFPEPMIPYSVWADIDIANLAREQNLLSLLPVALYALCQCEINATELIPSSRRDDGTTTTLSPSNISACFAAWTTTLPKLQSETTLTWLDPASESWDLTCKKHWCNDIRKKATRRIFVPCVQFVGLCTWGEFRDDYMDPEDNMCHRYVSVAEQAHKDGRIKFWEGLPGAFGLPGWDELGKEREELS
;
A
#
# COMPACT_ATOMS: atom_id res chain seq x y z
N MET A 1 -29.27 -14.49 -9.32
CA MET A 1 -29.59 -14.21 -7.90
C MET A 1 -29.85 -12.72 -7.76
N ARG A 2 -30.89 -12.31 -7.04
CA ARG A 2 -31.21 -10.90 -6.79
C ARG A 2 -30.39 -10.38 -5.60
N SER A 3 -29.74 -9.22 -5.76
CA SER A 3 -29.00 -8.52 -4.70
C SER A 3 -29.91 -7.78 -3.72
N ASP A 4 -29.37 -7.41 -2.56
CA ASP A 4 -29.95 -6.46 -1.62
C ASP A 4 -29.94 -5.01 -2.14
N ILE A 5 -29.11 -4.68 -3.14
CA ILE A 5 -29.16 -3.40 -3.86
C ILE A 5 -30.24 -3.51 -4.94
N TRP A 6 -31.48 -3.23 -4.53
CA TRP A 6 -32.64 -3.30 -5.39
C TRP A 6 -33.61 -2.16 -5.10
N PHE A 7 -33.59 -1.14 -5.96
CA PHE A 7 -34.50 -0.01 -5.86
C PHE A 7 -35.82 -0.36 -6.55
N GLU A 8 -36.95 -0.22 -5.84
CA GLU A 8 -38.29 -0.54 -6.37
C GLU A 8 -38.58 0.25 -7.65
N ASP A 9 -38.23 1.54 -7.65
CA ASP A 9 -38.35 2.51 -8.73
C ASP A 9 -37.14 2.53 -9.69
N GLY A 10 -36.20 1.59 -9.53
CA GLY A 10 -35.05 1.45 -10.42
C GLY A 10 -35.49 1.17 -11.87
N ASN A 11 -34.71 1.68 -12.83
CA ASN A 11 -35.06 1.65 -14.25
C ASN A 11 -33.99 1.00 -15.15
N VAL A 12 -32.99 0.38 -14.55
CA VAL A 12 -31.98 -0.46 -15.20
C VAL A 12 -31.57 -1.58 -14.25
N VAL A 13 -31.26 -2.76 -14.81
CA VAL A 13 -30.62 -3.85 -14.07
C VAL A 13 -29.18 -4.02 -14.55
N ILE A 14 -28.23 -4.03 -13.62
CA ILE A 14 -26.84 -4.44 -13.89
C ILE A 14 -26.70 -5.90 -13.50
N GLN A 15 -26.15 -6.71 -14.41
CA GLN A 15 -25.81 -8.10 -14.16
C GLN A 15 -24.29 -8.25 -14.11
N ALA A 16 -23.79 -8.72 -12.97
CA ALA A 16 -22.40 -9.11 -12.77
C ALA A 16 -22.38 -10.57 -12.33
N GLU A 17 -21.67 -11.41 -13.08
CA GLU A 17 -21.70 -12.87 -12.89
C GLU A 17 -23.15 -13.40 -12.84
N GLY A 18 -23.51 -14.10 -11.76
CA GLY A 18 -24.86 -14.59 -11.49
C GLY A 18 -25.75 -13.62 -10.70
N THR A 19 -25.31 -12.40 -10.42
CA THR A 19 -25.98 -11.45 -9.51
C THR A 19 -26.60 -10.27 -10.27
N LEU A 20 -27.84 -9.92 -9.92
CA LEU A 20 -28.60 -8.82 -10.51
C LEU A 20 -28.79 -7.68 -9.50
N PHE A 21 -28.55 -6.46 -9.95
CA PHE A 21 -28.69 -5.22 -9.19
C PHE A 21 -29.65 -4.27 -9.91
N LYS A 22 -30.75 -3.86 -9.28
CA LYS A 22 -31.72 -2.93 -9.90
C LYS A 22 -31.48 -1.52 -9.35
N VAL A 23 -31.11 -0.58 -10.22
CA VAL A 23 -30.65 0.77 -9.85
C VAL A 23 -31.19 1.85 -10.79
N HIS A 24 -30.86 3.12 -10.52
CA HIS A 24 -31.25 4.25 -11.37
C HIS A 24 -30.17 4.59 -12.39
N ARG A 25 -30.52 4.51 -13.68
CA ARG A 25 -29.67 4.88 -14.82
C ARG A 25 -29.08 6.29 -14.68
N GLY A 26 -29.87 7.25 -14.19
CA GLY A 26 -29.46 8.65 -14.06
C GLY A 26 -28.23 8.83 -13.18
N VAL A 27 -28.13 8.09 -12.06
CA VAL A 27 -26.98 8.16 -11.14
C VAL A 27 -25.73 7.57 -11.79
N LEU A 28 -25.85 6.45 -12.51
CA LEU A 28 -24.74 5.86 -13.25
C LEU A 28 -24.21 6.81 -14.32
N VAL A 29 -25.10 7.36 -15.15
CA VAL A 29 -24.74 8.31 -16.22
C VAL A 29 -24.11 9.59 -15.69
N ALA A 30 -24.59 10.08 -14.53
CA ALA A 30 -24.04 11.29 -13.92
C ALA A 30 -22.61 11.10 -13.39
N ASN A 31 -22.24 9.87 -13.01
CA ASN A 31 -20.96 9.57 -12.39
C ASN A 31 -19.97 8.82 -13.30
N SER A 32 -20.42 8.30 -14.45
CA SER A 32 -19.62 7.46 -15.35
C SER A 32 -19.88 7.82 -16.81
N SER A 33 -18.83 8.29 -17.50
CA SER A 33 -18.87 8.51 -18.95
C SER A 33 -19.04 7.18 -19.71
N VAL A 34 -18.41 6.11 -19.23
CA VAL A 34 -18.51 4.78 -19.83
C VAL A 34 -19.93 4.24 -19.77
N PHE A 35 -20.61 4.31 -18.62
CA PHE A 35 -22.01 3.92 -18.55
C PHE A 35 -22.89 4.81 -19.43
N LYS A 36 -22.62 6.12 -19.48
CA LYS A 36 -23.33 7.03 -20.40
C LYS A 36 -23.23 6.56 -21.86
N ASP A 37 -22.06 6.17 -22.30
CA ASP A 37 -21.83 5.68 -23.67
C ASP A 37 -22.48 4.31 -23.88
N MET A 38 -22.35 3.38 -22.92
CA MET A 38 -23.01 2.07 -22.94
C MET A 38 -24.53 2.19 -23.10
N PHE A 39 -25.14 3.16 -22.41
CA PHE A 39 -26.58 3.42 -22.50
C PHE A 39 -27.00 4.17 -23.78
N SER A 40 -26.06 4.72 -24.54
CA SER A 40 -26.33 5.48 -25.77
C SER A 40 -26.17 4.63 -27.02
N MET A 41 -25.47 3.49 -26.92
CA MET A 41 -25.36 2.52 -28.01
C MET A 41 -26.69 1.79 -28.23
N PRO A 42 -27.08 1.52 -29.50
CA PRO A 42 -28.20 0.65 -29.80
C PRO A 42 -27.93 -0.72 -29.18
N GLN A 43 -28.75 -1.14 -28.22
CA GLN A 43 -28.68 -2.52 -27.77
C GLN A 43 -29.11 -3.43 -28.93
N PRO A 44 -28.49 -4.61 -29.09
CA PRO A 44 -28.98 -5.62 -30.03
C PRO A 44 -30.49 -5.76 -29.85
N GLN A 45 -31.23 -5.83 -30.97
CA GLN A 45 -32.66 -6.09 -30.86
C GLN A 45 -32.82 -7.40 -30.08
N PRO A 46 -33.65 -7.41 -29.02
CA PRO A 46 -33.78 -8.59 -28.19
C PRO A 46 -34.16 -9.76 -29.10
N SER A 47 -33.25 -10.71 -29.22
CA SER A 47 -33.59 -12.03 -29.76
C SER A 47 -34.78 -12.56 -28.95
N GLU A 48 -35.70 -13.30 -29.56
CA GLU A 48 -36.87 -13.85 -28.85
C GLU A 48 -36.40 -14.65 -27.61
N GLY A 49 -36.43 -14.01 -26.44
CA GLY A 49 -35.81 -14.53 -25.20
C GLY A 49 -34.88 -13.59 -24.43
N GLU A 50 -34.49 -12.43 -24.98
CA GLU A 50 -33.66 -11.45 -24.25
C GLU A 50 -34.43 -10.76 -23.11
N VAL A 51 -33.88 -10.94 -21.92
CA VAL A 51 -34.55 -10.93 -20.63
C VAL A 51 -34.68 -9.51 -20.09
N ASN A 52 -35.79 -8.84 -20.38
CA ASN A 52 -36.22 -7.71 -19.56
C ASN A 52 -36.54 -8.24 -18.15
N VAL A 53 -35.77 -7.83 -17.14
CA VAL A 53 -36.06 -8.16 -15.74
C VAL A 53 -36.99 -7.08 -15.21
N GLU A 54 -38.24 -7.44 -14.87
CA GLU A 54 -39.27 -6.50 -14.43
C GLU A 54 -39.48 -5.31 -15.39
N GLY A 55 -39.33 -5.54 -16.70
CA GLY A 55 -39.47 -4.48 -17.72
C GLY A 55 -38.28 -3.51 -17.80
N CYS A 56 -37.20 -3.76 -17.06
CA CYS A 56 -35.97 -2.97 -17.12
C CYS A 56 -34.94 -3.59 -18.08
N PRO A 57 -34.19 -2.78 -18.84
CA PRO A 57 -33.08 -3.26 -19.63
C PRO A 57 -31.97 -3.81 -18.72
N VAL A 58 -31.33 -4.90 -19.16
CA VAL A 58 -30.23 -5.55 -18.43
C VAL A 58 -28.91 -5.20 -19.10
N ILE A 59 -27.96 -4.66 -18.33
CA ILE A 59 -26.57 -4.45 -18.75
C ILE A 59 -25.68 -5.49 -18.10
N HIS A 60 -24.97 -6.24 -18.93
CA HIS A 60 -24.01 -7.22 -18.47
C HIS A 60 -22.63 -6.56 -18.31
N VAL A 61 -22.02 -6.76 -17.14
CA VAL A 61 -20.65 -6.34 -16.85
C VAL A 61 -19.78 -7.57 -16.59
N SER A 62 -18.49 -7.46 -16.91
CA SER A 62 -17.53 -8.57 -16.75
C SER A 62 -16.87 -8.64 -15.37
N ASP A 63 -17.18 -7.70 -14.48
CA ASP A 63 -16.58 -7.61 -13.14
C ASP A 63 -17.26 -8.56 -12.15
N SER A 64 -16.58 -8.79 -11.02
CA SER A 64 -17.13 -9.61 -9.94
C SER A 64 -18.40 -8.98 -9.34
N ALA A 65 -19.33 -9.82 -8.88
CA ALA A 65 -20.52 -9.30 -8.19
C ALA A 65 -20.16 -8.52 -6.91
N ALA A 66 -19.06 -8.90 -6.24
CA ALA A 66 -18.57 -8.22 -5.04
C ALA A 66 -18.09 -6.79 -5.33
N ASP A 67 -17.24 -6.61 -6.35
CA ASP A 67 -16.73 -5.28 -6.72
C ASP A 67 -17.87 -4.38 -7.19
N VAL A 68 -18.78 -4.91 -8.01
CA VAL A 68 -19.95 -4.15 -8.50
C VAL A 68 -20.83 -3.72 -7.32
N ALA A 69 -21.06 -4.59 -6.35
CA ALA A 69 -21.82 -4.22 -5.14
C ALA A 69 -21.12 -3.09 -4.36
N ILE A 70 -19.80 -3.12 -4.20
CA ILE A 70 -19.02 -2.07 -3.54
C ILE A 70 -19.25 -0.70 -4.21
N ILE A 71 -19.13 -0.63 -5.54
CA ILE A 71 -19.30 0.62 -6.29
C ILE A 71 -20.74 1.12 -6.24
N LEU A 72 -21.72 0.23 -6.39
CA LEU A 72 -23.13 0.62 -6.32
C LEU A 72 -23.50 1.12 -4.92
N ARG A 73 -22.99 0.51 -3.84
CA ARG A 73 -23.16 1.08 -2.49
C ARG A 73 -22.54 2.46 -2.38
N ALA A 74 -21.36 2.67 -2.95
CA ALA A 74 -20.67 3.97 -2.93
C ALA A 74 -21.46 5.06 -3.67
N LEU A 75 -22.08 4.74 -4.81
CA LEU A 75 -22.81 5.70 -5.63
C LEU A 75 -24.23 5.98 -5.13
N PHE A 76 -24.91 4.99 -4.56
CA PHE A 76 -26.36 5.10 -4.27
C PHE A 76 -26.68 5.17 -2.78
N LEU A 77 -25.87 4.55 -1.92
CA LEU A 77 -26.22 4.34 -0.51
C LEU A 77 -25.28 5.07 0.45
N ARG A 78 -24.28 5.79 -0.07
CA ARG A 78 -23.24 6.40 0.75
C ARG A 78 -23.68 7.77 1.27
N GLY A 79 -23.74 7.91 2.60
CA GLY A 79 -23.85 9.19 3.29
C GLY A 79 -22.48 9.84 3.57
N VAL A 80 -22.47 11.01 4.23
CA VAL A 80 -21.23 11.70 4.62
C VAL A 80 -20.54 10.94 5.76
N ARG A 81 -19.36 10.32 5.51
CA ARG A 81 -18.27 10.22 6.51
C ARG A 81 -16.95 9.62 6.02
N LEU A 82 -15.89 10.23 6.55
CA LEU A 82 -14.51 9.78 6.67
C LEU A 82 -14.46 8.63 7.69
N LYS A 83 -14.48 7.38 7.22
CA LYS A 83 -14.06 6.21 7.99
C LYS A 83 -12.92 5.53 7.25
N PRO A 84 -12.05 4.77 7.94
CA PRO A 84 -11.17 3.82 7.27
C PRO A 84 -12.00 2.90 6.37
N LEU A 85 -11.49 2.61 5.17
CA LEU A 85 -12.09 1.66 4.24
C LEU A 85 -11.18 0.44 4.16
N SER A 86 -11.76 -0.76 4.07
CA SER A 86 -10.95 -1.95 3.84
C SER A 86 -10.19 -1.82 2.52
N LEU A 87 -9.05 -2.49 2.44
CA LEU A 87 -8.24 -2.52 1.23
C LEU A 87 -9.05 -3.02 0.02
N GLU A 88 -9.89 -4.03 0.22
CA GLU A 88 -10.80 -4.57 -0.80
C GLU A 88 -11.68 -3.47 -1.42
N ILE A 89 -12.26 -2.60 -0.59
CA ILE A 89 -13.07 -1.47 -1.06
C ILE A 89 -12.22 -0.47 -1.83
N VAL A 90 -11.02 -0.15 -1.33
CA VAL A 90 -10.10 0.80 -1.99
C VAL A 90 -9.63 0.26 -3.35
N MET A 91 -9.28 -1.02 -3.44
CA MET A 91 -8.90 -1.67 -4.69
C MET A 91 -10.07 -1.71 -5.68
N ALA A 92 -11.28 -2.04 -5.23
CA ALA A 92 -12.48 -2.02 -6.07
C ALA A 92 -12.77 -0.61 -6.59
N PHE A 93 -12.68 0.41 -5.72
CA PHE A 93 -12.83 1.82 -6.09
C PHE A 93 -11.81 2.24 -7.15
N PHE A 94 -10.55 1.84 -7.00
CA PHE A 94 -9.53 2.15 -8.00
C PHE A 94 -9.82 1.45 -9.33
N ARG A 95 -9.94 0.11 -9.34
CA ARG A 95 -10.11 -0.70 -10.55
C ARG A 95 -11.36 -0.32 -11.33
N LEU A 96 -12.52 -0.29 -10.67
CA LEU A 96 -13.79 0.01 -11.33
C LEU A 96 -13.97 1.52 -11.55
N GLY A 97 -13.42 2.36 -10.69
CA GLY A 97 -13.38 3.80 -10.91
C GLY A 97 -12.58 4.17 -12.16
N GLN A 98 -11.49 3.46 -12.44
CA GLN A 98 -10.75 3.62 -13.70
C GLN A 98 -11.49 3.01 -14.88
N LYS A 99 -11.95 1.75 -14.78
CA LYS A 99 -12.62 1.03 -15.88
C LYS A 99 -13.89 1.74 -16.37
N TYR A 100 -14.68 2.29 -15.44
CA TYR A 100 -15.95 2.95 -15.75
C TYR A 100 -15.84 4.49 -15.73
N ASP A 101 -14.63 5.05 -15.63
CA ASP A 101 -14.39 6.50 -15.52
C ASP A 101 -15.27 7.18 -14.45
N ILE A 102 -15.29 6.59 -13.25
CA ILE A 102 -15.97 7.12 -12.07
C ILE A 102 -14.96 7.90 -11.23
N LYS A 103 -14.79 9.18 -11.58
CA LYS A 103 -13.73 10.04 -11.03
C LYS A 103 -13.76 10.17 -9.51
N ILE A 104 -14.94 10.30 -8.91
CA ILE A 104 -15.08 10.56 -7.47
C ILE A 104 -14.52 9.41 -6.60
N ILE A 105 -14.82 8.16 -6.94
CA ILE A 105 -14.33 7.00 -6.18
C ILE A 105 -12.88 6.67 -6.53
N ARG A 106 -12.45 6.91 -7.78
CA ARG A 106 -11.05 6.76 -8.18
C ARG A 106 -10.15 7.73 -7.41
N ALA A 107 -10.56 9.00 -7.33
CA ALA A 107 -9.85 10.03 -6.57
C ALA A 107 -9.79 9.69 -5.08
N GLU A 108 -10.89 9.16 -4.50
CA GLU A 108 -10.87 8.71 -3.11
C GLU A 108 -9.91 7.54 -2.88
N ALA A 109 -9.90 6.55 -3.79
CA ALA A 109 -8.97 5.43 -3.68
C ALA A 109 -7.52 5.91 -3.72
N LEU A 110 -7.17 6.76 -4.69
CA LEU A 110 -5.83 7.34 -4.82
C LEU A 110 -5.45 8.16 -3.58
N SER A 111 -6.35 8.99 -3.05
CA SER A 111 -6.09 9.76 -1.84
C SER A 111 -5.73 8.87 -0.65
N ARG A 112 -6.40 7.72 -0.50
CA ARG A 112 -6.12 6.76 0.58
C ARG A 112 -4.82 6.01 0.35
N LEU A 113 -4.56 5.58 -0.89
CA LEU A 113 -3.32 4.90 -1.25
C LEU A 113 -2.10 5.82 -1.05
N HIS A 114 -2.20 7.08 -1.48
CA HIS A 114 -1.12 8.07 -1.33
C HIS A 114 -0.91 8.51 0.12
N TYR A 115 -1.94 8.40 0.96
CA TYR A 115 -1.83 8.52 2.41
C TYR A 115 -0.96 7.35 2.91
N GLU A 116 -1.43 6.11 2.85
CA GLU A 116 -0.70 4.95 3.40
C GLU A 116 0.72 4.75 2.85
N TYR A 117 0.95 5.15 1.60
CA TYR A 117 2.24 5.04 0.92
C TYR A 117 2.73 6.43 0.50
N PRO A 118 3.32 7.23 1.40
CA PRO A 118 3.69 8.62 1.13
C PRO A 118 4.97 8.75 0.30
N LEU A 119 5.19 9.93 -0.29
CA LEU A 119 6.43 10.26 -1.02
C LEU A 119 7.55 10.78 -0.10
N THR A 120 7.20 11.32 1.07
CA THR A 120 8.14 11.99 1.96
C THR A 120 8.29 11.23 3.27
N LEU A 121 9.49 11.27 3.83
CA LEU A 121 9.76 10.72 5.17
C LEU A 121 8.93 11.43 6.24
N GLU A 122 8.69 12.73 6.08
CA GLU A 122 7.89 13.50 7.03
C GLU A 122 6.44 12.99 7.08
N ASP A 123 5.84 12.71 5.92
CA ASP A 123 4.50 12.14 5.87
C ASP A 123 4.51 10.71 6.41
N TYR A 124 5.50 9.88 6.06
CA TYR A 124 5.67 8.54 6.61
C TYR A 124 5.64 8.53 8.15
N ASP A 125 6.36 9.46 8.78
CA ASP A 125 6.41 9.59 10.24
C ASP A 125 5.08 10.05 10.87
N LYS A 126 4.22 10.76 10.12
CA LYS A 126 2.89 11.22 10.60
C LYS A 126 1.82 10.14 10.57
N HIS A 127 1.99 9.07 9.79
CA HIS A 127 0.92 8.10 9.50
C HIS A 127 0.56 7.15 10.64
N PHE A 128 1.38 7.07 11.70
CA PHE A 128 1.27 6.00 12.69
C PHE A 128 0.00 5.94 13.58
N PRO A 129 -0.78 7.02 13.86
CA PRO A 129 -1.95 6.89 14.73
C PRO A 129 -3.30 6.70 14.02
N GLU A 130 -3.47 7.10 12.75
CA GLU A 130 -4.78 7.14 12.09
C GLU A 130 -4.76 6.62 10.63
N PRO A 131 -4.80 5.29 10.42
CA PRO A 131 -4.84 4.72 9.08
C PRO A 131 -6.16 5.02 8.36
N MET A 132 -6.10 5.40 7.09
CA MET A 132 -7.23 5.46 6.17
C MET A 132 -7.59 4.07 5.59
N ILE A 133 -6.65 3.13 5.63
CA ILE A 133 -6.83 1.71 5.27
C ILE A 133 -6.35 0.87 6.46
N PRO A 134 -7.22 0.06 7.09
CA PRO A 134 -6.81 -0.78 8.21
C PRO A 134 -5.59 -1.66 7.87
N TYR A 135 -4.60 -1.64 8.75
CA TYR A 135 -3.37 -2.40 8.57
C TYR A 135 -3.63 -3.90 8.43
N SER A 136 -3.00 -4.51 7.45
CA SER A 136 -2.92 -5.95 7.26
C SER A 136 -1.58 -6.25 6.61
N VAL A 137 -0.83 -7.23 7.14
CA VAL A 137 0.43 -7.69 6.53
C VAL A 137 0.22 -8.13 5.07
N TRP A 138 -0.98 -8.60 4.74
CA TRP A 138 -1.36 -9.01 3.38
C TRP A 138 -1.66 -7.82 2.46
N ALA A 139 -1.90 -6.64 3.02
CA ALA A 139 -2.21 -5.45 2.23
C ALA A 139 -1.05 -5.05 1.33
N ASP A 140 0.18 -5.13 1.83
CA ASP A 140 1.36 -4.73 1.06
C ASP A 140 1.60 -5.63 -0.16
N ILE A 141 1.19 -6.91 -0.11
CA ILE A 141 1.24 -7.81 -1.28
C ILE A 141 0.29 -7.32 -2.37
N ASP A 142 -0.96 -7.07 -1.99
CA ASP A 142 -2.01 -6.63 -2.90
C ASP A 142 -1.69 -5.26 -3.49
N ILE A 143 -1.20 -4.35 -2.67
CA ILE A 143 -0.74 -3.03 -3.09
C ILE A 143 0.45 -3.13 -4.03
N ALA A 144 1.47 -3.93 -3.70
CA ALA A 144 2.64 -4.06 -4.56
C ALA A 144 2.29 -4.65 -5.93
N ASN A 145 1.33 -5.59 -5.98
CA ASN A 145 0.84 -6.14 -7.25
C ASN A 145 0.03 -5.09 -8.03
N LEU A 146 -0.95 -4.45 -7.38
CA LEU A 146 -1.76 -3.38 -7.98
C LEU A 146 -0.88 -2.26 -8.55
N ALA A 147 0.14 -1.84 -7.79
CA ALA A 147 1.04 -0.77 -8.16
C ALA A 147 1.77 -1.06 -9.47
N ARG A 148 2.21 -2.29 -9.70
CA ARG A 148 2.82 -2.68 -10.99
C ARG A 148 1.78 -2.81 -12.11
N GLU A 149 0.64 -3.43 -11.82
CA GLU A 149 -0.42 -3.66 -12.81
C GLU A 149 -1.02 -2.35 -13.34
N GLN A 150 -1.09 -1.33 -12.48
CA GLN A 150 -1.77 -0.05 -12.76
C GLN A 150 -0.80 1.12 -12.91
N ASN A 151 0.51 0.86 -12.90
CA ASN A 151 1.56 1.87 -13.00
C ASN A 151 1.42 2.97 -11.92
N LEU A 152 1.24 2.54 -10.67
CA LEU A 152 1.29 3.36 -9.44
C LEU A 152 2.61 3.07 -8.70
N LEU A 153 3.74 3.24 -9.38
CA LEU A 153 5.05 2.81 -8.94
C LEU A 153 5.52 3.53 -7.66
N SER A 154 5.00 4.72 -7.36
CA SER A 154 5.30 5.47 -6.14
C SER A 154 4.84 4.79 -4.86
N LEU A 155 3.93 3.81 -4.94
CA LEU A 155 3.49 3.01 -3.79
C LEU A 155 4.52 1.92 -3.43
N LEU A 156 5.34 1.49 -4.39
CA LEU A 156 6.20 0.32 -4.26
C LEU A 156 7.31 0.43 -3.21
N PRO A 157 8.06 1.55 -3.08
CA PRO A 157 9.19 1.58 -2.15
C PRO A 157 8.77 1.29 -0.70
N VAL A 158 7.65 1.86 -0.26
CA VAL A 158 7.11 1.64 1.10
C VAL A 158 6.49 0.25 1.23
N ALA A 159 5.66 -0.19 0.26
CA ALA A 159 5.04 -1.52 0.30
C ALA A 159 6.07 -2.65 0.31
N LEU A 160 7.07 -2.59 -0.57
CA LEU A 160 8.11 -3.63 -0.64
C LEU A 160 9.04 -3.60 0.58
N TYR A 161 9.28 -2.43 1.17
CA TYR A 161 10.03 -2.31 2.42
C TYR A 161 9.29 -2.96 3.59
N ALA A 162 7.98 -2.73 3.73
CA ALA A 162 7.15 -3.36 4.74
C ALA A 162 7.17 -4.90 4.61
N LEU A 163 7.10 -5.43 3.39
CA LEU A 163 7.23 -6.87 3.12
C LEU A 163 8.60 -7.44 3.51
N CYS A 164 9.68 -6.66 3.41
CA CYS A 164 11.00 -7.07 3.87
C CYS A 164 11.15 -7.01 5.41
N GLN A 165 10.38 -6.16 6.09
CA GLN A 165 10.41 -6.04 7.55
C GLN A 165 9.62 -7.13 8.27
N CYS A 166 8.53 -7.59 7.68
CA CYS A 166 7.71 -8.63 8.29
C CYS A 166 8.51 -9.94 8.38
N GLU A 167 8.33 -10.70 9.46
CA GLU A 167 8.87 -12.07 9.60
C GLU A 167 8.18 -13.08 8.65
N ILE A 168 7.76 -12.63 7.47
CA ILE A 168 7.19 -13.49 6.45
C ILE A 168 8.32 -14.37 5.95
N ASN A 169 8.32 -15.63 6.37
CA ASN A 169 9.28 -16.61 5.89
C ASN A 169 9.14 -16.72 4.36
N ALA A 170 10.21 -17.06 3.63
CA ALA A 170 10.12 -17.29 2.19
C ALA A 170 9.00 -18.29 1.83
N THR A 171 8.69 -19.20 2.75
CA THR A 171 7.57 -20.15 2.66
C THR A 171 6.18 -19.54 2.86
N GLU A 172 6.04 -18.25 3.13
CA GLU A 172 4.76 -17.53 3.25
C GLU A 172 4.59 -16.47 2.15
N LEU A 173 5.70 -15.97 1.58
CA LEU A 173 5.69 -15.14 0.36
C LEU A 173 5.32 -15.92 -0.90
N ILE A 174 5.55 -17.25 -0.90
CA ILE A 174 5.43 -18.12 -2.08
C ILE A 174 4.08 -18.87 -2.15
N PRO A 175 3.52 -19.45 -1.07
CA PRO A 175 2.20 -20.05 -1.15
C PRO A 175 1.12 -18.98 -1.18
N SER A 176 0.03 -19.37 -1.83
CA SER A 176 -1.17 -18.58 -1.95
C SER A 176 -1.91 -18.63 -0.60
N SER A 177 -1.56 -17.73 0.33
CA SER A 177 -2.22 -17.65 1.63
C SER A 177 -3.71 -17.37 1.43
N ARG A 178 -4.56 -18.20 2.06
CA ARG A 178 -6.02 -18.05 2.00
C ARG A 178 -6.43 -16.80 2.76
N ARG A 179 -7.01 -15.83 2.05
CA ARG A 179 -7.79 -14.74 2.64
C ARG A 179 -9.00 -15.32 3.38
N ASP A 180 -9.60 -14.54 4.26
CA ASP A 180 -10.82 -14.90 4.99
C ASP A 180 -12.01 -15.19 4.04
N ASP A 181 -11.98 -14.64 2.83
CA ASP A 181 -12.95 -14.87 1.74
C ASP A 181 -12.63 -16.10 0.87
N GLY A 182 -11.54 -16.82 1.17
CA GLY A 182 -11.09 -18.01 0.44
C GLY A 182 -10.29 -17.73 -0.84
N THR A 183 -10.12 -16.47 -1.24
CA THR A 183 -9.22 -16.09 -2.34
C THR A 183 -7.77 -16.16 -1.89
N THR A 184 -6.85 -16.29 -2.85
CA THR A 184 -5.43 -16.31 -2.55
C THR A 184 -4.72 -15.31 -3.44
N THR A 185 -3.79 -14.53 -2.89
CA THR A 185 -2.93 -13.65 -3.68
C THR A 185 -1.49 -13.86 -3.30
N THR A 186 -0.68 -14.11 -4.32
CA THR A 186 0.77 -14.29 -4.21
C THR A 186 1.45 -13.04 -4.71
N LEU A 187 2.59 -12.72 -4.11
CA LEU A 187 3.43 -11.63 -4.60
C LEU A 187 3.87 -11.93 -6.04
N SER A 188 3.79 -10.94 -6.94
CA SER A 188 4.17 -11.14 -8.34
C SER A 188 5.66 -11.51 -8.48
N PRO A 189 6.06 -12.28 -9.51
CA PRO A 189 7.46 -12.67 -9.70
C PRO A 189 8.45 -11.49 -9.74
N SER A 190 8.01 -10.36 -10.29
CA SER A 190 8.78 -9.12 -10.33
C SER A 190 8.98 -8.52 -8.94
N ASN A 191 7.95 -8.55 -8.09
CA ASN A 191 8.04 -8.08 -6.71
C ASN A 191 8.85 -9.04 -5.83
N ILE A 192 8.71 -10.36 -6.00
CA ILE A 192 9.55 -11.35 -5.32
C ILE A 192 11.03 -11.10 -5.64
N SER A 193 11.35 -10.89 -6.91
CA SER A 193 12.72 -10.63 -7.36
C SER A 193 13.26 -9.32 -6.78
N ALA A 194 12.45 -8.26 -6.73
CA ALA A 194 12.81 -6.98 -6.13
C ALA A 194 13.07 -7.13 -4.61
N CYS A 195 12.16 -7.77 -3.86
CA CYS A 195 12.35 -8.01 -2.42
C CYS A 195 13.56 -8.88 -2.15
N PHE A 196 13.80 -9.94 -2.92
CA PHE A 196 14.95 -10.82 -2.72
C PHE A 196 16.29 -10.11 -2.99
N ALA A 197 16.38 -9.35 -4.08
CA ALA A 197 17.55 -8.52 -4.36
C ALA A 197 17.78 -7.48 -3.25
N ALA A 198 16.70 -6.85 -2.81
CA ALA A 198 16.72 -5.85 -1.74
C ALA A 198 17.21 -6.44 -0.41
N TRP A 199 16.62 -7.58 -0.02
CA TRP A 199 16.90 -8.29 1.21
C TRP A 199 18.36 -8.75 1.31
N THR A 200 18.89 -9.30 0.22
CA THR A 200 20.21 -9.94 0.23
C THR A 200 21.38 -8.98 0.06
N THR A 201 21.16 -7.81 -0.57
CA THR A 201 22.28 -6.95 -0.99
C THR A 201 22.09 -5.48 -0.63
N THR A 202 21.00 -4.85 -1.08
CA THR A 202 20.91 -3.38 -1.04
C THR A 202 20.42 -2.86 0.31
N LEU A 203 19.39 -3.44 0.93
CA LEU A 203 18.87 -2.95 2.21
C LEU A 203 19.86 -3.07 3.38
N PRO A 204 20.57 -4.21 3.59
CA PRO A 204 21.56 -4.32 4.66
C PRO A 204 22.66 -3.26 4.53
N LYS A 205 23.14 -3.06 3.29
CA LYS A 205 24.15 -2.06 2.96
C LYS A 205 23.61 -0.65 3.19
N LEU A 206 22.47 -0.33 2.61
CA LEU A 206 21.85 0.99 2.67
C LEU A 206 21.66 1.43 4.13
N GLN A 207 21.06 0.61 4.99
CA GLN A 207 20.87 0.99 6.40
C GLN A 207 22.19 1.17 7.15
N SER A 208 23.21 0.34 6.86
CA SER A 208 24.53 0.44 7.49
C SER A 208 25.29 1.71 7.10
N GLU A 209 25.15 2.15 5.84
CA GLU A 209 25.83 3.32 5.29
C GLU A 209 25.04 4.63 5.48
N THR A 210 23.82 4.56 6.03
CA THR A 210 22.96 5.72 6.26
C THR A 210 22.49 5.80 7.72
N THR A 211 21.28 5.30 8.04
CA THR A 211 20.64 5.36 9.37
C THR A 211 21.52 4.83 10.50
N LEU A 212 22.30 3.78 10.24
CA LEU A 212 23.10 3.06 11.23
C LEU A 212 24.59 3.38 11.16
N THR A 213 24.99 4.47 10.50
CA THR A 213 26.41 4.89 10.43
C THR A 213 27.05 5.05 11.81
N TRP A 214 26.29 5.50 12.80
CA TRP A 214 26.72 5.63 14.18
C TRP A 214 26.94 4.28 14.89
N LEU A 215 26.68 3.13 14.25
CA LEU A 215 27.05 1.79 14.73
C LEU A 215 28.40 1.31 14.15
N ASP A 216 28.91 1.93 13.10
CA ASP A 216 30.22 1.62 12.51
C ASP A 216 31.34 2.39 13.24
N PRO A 217 32.34 1.72 13.85
CA PRO A 217 33.43 2.40 14.54
C PRO A 217 34.38 3.14 13.60
N ALA A 218 34.35 2.84 12.30
CA ALA A 218 35.12 3.52 11.26
C ALA A 218 34.39 4.75 10.67
N SER A 219 33.13 4.99 11.04
CA SER A 219 32.35 6.11 10.52
C SER A 219 32.84 7.46 11.04
N GLU A 220 32.82 8.49 10.19
CA GLU A 220 33.07 9.89 10.57
C GLU A 220 32.06 10.43 11.60
N SER A 221 30.89 9.79 11.71
CA SER A 221 29.88 10.11 12.73
C SER A 221 30.27 9.67 14.15
N TRP A 222 31.37 8.93 14.30
CA TRP A 222 31.87 8.48 15.60
C TRP A 222 32.44 9.66 16.40
N ASP A 223 31.84 9.91 17.58
CA ASP A 223 32.43 10.82 18.54
C ASP A 223 33.69 10.18 19.17
N LEU A 224 34.85 10.46 18.57
CA LEU A 224 36.19 10.10 19.05
C LEU A 224 36.47 10.57 20.49
N THR A 225 35.64 11.48 21.04
CA THR A 225 35.79 11.93 22.43
C THR A 225 35.14 10.98 23.45
N CYS A 226 34.32 10.02 23.01
CA CYS A 226 33.75 8.99 23.88
C CYS A 226 34.79 7.93 24.25
N LYS A 227 35.53 8.17 25.34
CA LYS A 227 36.57 7.26 25.87
C LYS A 227 36.02 6.10 26.73
N LYS A 228 34.70 5.95 26.80
CA LYS A 228 34.01 5.01 27.70
C LYS A 228 33.78 3.67 26.99
N HIS A 229 34.44 2.61 27.46
CA HIS A 229 34.39 1.29 26.82
C HIS A 229 32.97 0.72 26.72
N TRP A 230 32.11 0.97 27.72
CA TRP A 230 30.73 0.45 27.70
C TRP A 230 29.86 1.04 26.59
N CYS A 231 30.08 2.28 26.13
CA CYS A 231 29.36 2.81 24.97
C CYS A 231 29.65 2.01 23.70
N ASN A 232 30.89 1.54 23.56
CA ASN A 232 31.28 0.65 22.46
C ASN A 232 30.65 -0.73 22.62
N ASP A 233 30.56 -1.25 23.84
CA ASP A 233 29.93 -2.55 24.10
C ASP A 233 28.43 -2.52 23.80
N ILE A 234 27.72 -1.45 24.19
CA ILE A 234 26.30 -1.23 23.86
C ILE A 234 26.10 -1.21 22.34
N ARG A 235 26.94 -0.49 21.60
CA ARG A 235 26.89 -0.50 20.13
C ARG A 235 27.11 -1.88 19.55
N LYS A 236 28.13 -2.61 19.99
CA LYS A 236 28.38 -3.97 19.51
C LYS A 236 27.19 -4.89 19.77
N LYS A 237 26.53 -4.76 20.94
CA LYS A 237 25.29 -5.49 21.23
C LYS A 237 24.19 -5.12 20.23
N ALA A 238 23.96 -3.82 19.98
CA ALA A 238 22.96 -3.34 19.02
C ALA A 238 23.27 -3.82 17.59
N THR A 239 24.51 -3.66 17.11
CA THR A 239 24.97 -4.20 15.81
C THR A 239 24.72 -5.70 15.73
N ARG A 240 25.08 -6.46 16.76
CA ARG A 240 24.85 -7.90 16.77
C ARG A 240 23.35 -8.23 16.69
N ARG A 241 22.50 -7.51 17.42
CA ARG A 241 21.04 -7.72 17.41
C ARG A 241 20.43 -7.46 16.04
N ILE A 242 20.92 -6.45 15.32
CA ILE A 242 20.39 -6.05 14.01
C ILE A 242 20.90 -6.95 12.89
N PHE A 243 22.15 -7.41 12.94
CA PHE A 243 22.77 -8.09 11.80
C PHE A 243 22.95 -9.61 11.99
N VAL A 244 22.67 -10.17 13.19
CA VAL A 244 22.94 -11.59 13.51
C VAL A 244 21.77 -12.21 14.29
N PRO A 245 21.33 -13.44 13.96
CA PRO A 245 21.79 -14.31 12.85
C PRO A 245 21.24 -13.89 11.48
N CYS A 246 20.16 -13.12 11.46
CA CYS A 246 19.52 -12.60 10.26
C CYS A 246 19.44 -11.08 10.38
N VAL A 247 19.57 -10.37 9.24
CA VAL A 247 19.51 -8.91 9.23
C VAL A 247 18.07 -8.45 9.45
N GLN A 248 17.89 -7.53 10.39
CA GLN A 248 16.65 -6.79 10.63
C GLN A 248 16.70 -5.46 9.88
N PHE A 249 15.60 -5.09 9.21
CA PHE A 249 15.51 -3.83 8.47
C PHE A 249 14.91 -2.72 9.31
N VAL A 250 15.80 -1.92 9.89
CA VAL A 250 15.47 -0.85 10.85
C VAL A 250 15.83 0.53 10.31
N GLY A 251 16.17 0.62 9.02
CA GLY A 251 16.55 1.87 8.35
C GLY A 251 15.54 3.01 8.45
N LEU A 252 14.24 2.71 8.59
CA LEU A 252 13.18 3.71 8.81
C LEU A 252 12.73 3.84 10.26
N CYS A 253 13.20 3.04 11.21
CA CYS A 253 12.84 3.25 12.62
C CYS A 253 13.28 4.65 13.05
N THR A 254 12.43 5.36 13.79
CA THR A 254 12.83 6.57 14.50
C THR A 254 13.87 6.22 15.57
N TRP A 255 14.60 7.22 16.07
CA TRP A 255 15.55 7.00 17.17
C TRP A 255 14.87 6.43 18.43
N GLY A 256 13.63 6.86 18.70
CA GLY A 256 12.83 6.39 19.82
C GLY A 256 12.51 4.89 19.69
N GLU A 257 11.87 4.52 18.58
CA GLU A 257 11.55 3.12 18.26
C GLU A 257 12.82 2.25 18.26
N PHE A 258 13.90 2.75 17.65
CA PHE A 258 15.15 2.01 17.59
C PHE A 258 15.68 1.69 19.00
N ARG A 259 15.68 2.69 19.89
CA ARG A 259 16.18 2.52 21.27
C ARG A 259 15.28 1.58 22.05
N ASP A 260 13.97 1.72 21.90
CA ASP A 260 13.00 0.97 22.70
C ASP A 260 12.95 -0.51 22.26
N ASP A 261 13.13 -0.81 20.96
CA ASP A 261 13.03 -2.17 20.42
C ASP A 261 14.37 -2.91 20.25
N TYR A 262 15.48 -2.18 20.03
CA TYR A 262 16.78 -2.77 19.65
C TYR A 262 17.93 -2.46 20.62
N MET A 263 17.69 -1.65 21.66
CA MET A 263 18.65 -1.46 22.76
C MET A 263 18.09 -2.04 24.06
N ASP A 264 18.99 -2.40 24.98
CA ASP A 264 18.57 -2.82 26.33
C ASP A 264 18.13 -1.59 27.13
N PRO A 265 16.97 -1.59 27.81
CA PRO A 265 16.53 -0.47 28.64
C PRO A 265 17.55 -0.08 29.73
N GLU A 266 18.37 -1.02 30.18
CA GLU A 266 19.42 -0.77 31.17
C GLU A 266 20.70 -0.20 30.53
N ASP A 267 20.90 -0.42 29.22
CA ASP A 267 22.08 0.02 28.47
C ASP A 267 22.02 1.53 28.18
N ASN A 268 22.68 2.32 29.03
CA ASN A 268 22.76 3.77 28.87
C ASN A 268 24.14 4.21 28.35
N MET A 269 24.18 4.63 27.08
CA MET A 269 25.34 5.32 26.53
C MET A 269 25.50 6.71 27.19
N CYS A 270 26.70 7.28 27.14
CA CYS A 270 26.90 8.61 27.72
C CYS A 270 26.10 9.68 26.94
N HIS A 271 25.60 10.71 27.64
CA HIS A 271 24.73 11.74 27.06
C HIS A 271 25.28 12.37 25.78
N ARG A 272 26.58 12.69 25.77
CA ARG A 272 27.25 13.26 24.59
C ARG A 272 27.19 12.31 23.39
N TYR A 273 27.42 11.02 23.62
CA TYR A 273 27.37 10.01 22.58
C TYR A 273 25.95 9.79 22.06
N VAL A 274 24.95 9.72 22.95
CA VAL A 274 23.54 9.61 22.57
C VAL A 274 23.13 10.75 21.66
N SER A 275 23.50 11.99 21.99
CA SER A 275 23.16 13.17 21.16
C SER A 275 23.77 13.10 19.75
N VAL A 276 25.03 12.66 19.63
CA VAL A 276 25.69 12.49 18.33
C VAL A 276 25.05 11.35 17.53
N ALA A 277 24.81 10.21 18.18
CA ALA A 277 24.19 9.04 17.55
C ALA A 277 22.76 9.33 17.09
N GLU A 278 21.95 10.02 17.91
CA GLU A 278 20.59 10.41 17.57
C GLU A 278 20.56 11.34 16.35
N GLN A 279 21.45 12.33 16.30
CA GLN A 279 21.53 13.24 15.15
C GLN A 279 21.97 12.50 13.88
N ALA A 280 23.02 11.67 13.97
CA ALA A 280 23.49 10.86 12.86
C ALA A 280 22.41 9.88 12.37
N HIS A 281 21.63 9.31 13.28
CA HIS A 281 20.51 8.43 12.95
C HIS A 281 19.41 9.20 12.20
N LYS A 282 19.00 10.38 12.68
CA LYS A 282 18.00 11.23 12.01
C LYS A 282 18.44 11.64 10.60
N ASP A 283 19.68 12.11 10.46
CA ASP A 283 20.25 12.51 9.16
C ASP A 283 20.40 11.29 8.24
N GLY A 284 20.75 10.14 8.81
CA GLY A 284 20.85 8.87 8.12
C GLY A 284 19.50 8.38 7.59
N ARG A 285 18.40 8.52 8.36
CA ARG A 285 17.04 8.14 7.91
C ARG A 285 16.62 8.90 6.65
N ILE A 286 16.97 10.19 6.55
CA ILE A 286 16.69 10.99 5.35
C ILE A 286 17.41 10.36 4.14
N LYS A 287 18.71 10.06 4.29
CA LYS A 287 19.49 9.39 3.22
C LYS A 287 18.97 7.99 2.88
N PHE A 288 18.53 7.24 3.89
CA PHE A 288 17.91 5.94 3.70
C PHE A 288 16.63 6.06 2.88
N TRP A 289 15.76 7.02 3.23
CA TRP A 289 14.52 7.30 2.50
C TRP A 289 14.81 7.63 1.03
N GLU A 290 15.74 8.55 0.75
CA GLU A 290 16.14 8.90 -0.63
C GLU A 290 16.68 7.70 -1.41
N GLY A 291 17.41 6.80 -0.75
CA GLY A 291 17.95 5.58 -1.36
C GLY A 291 16.94 4.42 -1.49
N LEU A 292 15.77 4.51 -0.84
CA LEU A 292 14.83 3.40 -0.72
C LEU A 292 14.28 2.92 -2.07
N PRO A 293 13.85 3.78 -3.01
CA PRO A 293 13.42 3.32 -4.33
C PRO A 293 14.50 2.54 -5.07
N GLY A 294 15.76 3.03 -5.00
CA GLY A 294 16.91 2.38 -5.61
C GLY A 294 17.20 0.99 -5.05
N ALA A 295 16.87 0.75 -3.77
CA ALA A 295 17.02 -0.58 -3.16
C ALA A 295 16.16 -1.65 -3.85
N PHE A 296 15.03 -1.25 -4.45
CA PHE A 296 14.10 -2.12 -5.18
C PHE A 296 14.22 -2.00 -6.72
N GLY A 297 15.25 -1.32 -7.22
CA GLY A 297 15.46 -1.11 -8.65
C GLY A 297 14.46 -0.14 -9.30
N LEU A 298 13.88 0.76 -8.51
CA LEU A 298 12.97 1.80 -8.97
C LEU A 298 13.73 3.13 -9.18
N PRO A 299 13.19 4.06 -10.00
CA PRO A 299 13.76 5.40 -10.10
C PRO A 299 13.57 6.18 -8.80
N GLY A 300 14.30 7.28 -8.63
CA GLY A 300 14.21 8.13 -7.43
C GLY A 300 12.83 8.76 -7.25
N TRP A 301 12.57 9.28 -6.05
CA TRP A 301 11.27 9.83 -5.65
C TRP A 301 10.73 10.93 -6.58
N ASP A 302 11.60 11.78 -7.13
CA ASP A 302 11.21 12.83 -8.09
C ASP A 302 10.55 12.25 -9.35
N GLU A 303 11.04 11.11 -9.85
CA GLU A 303 10.45 10.45 -11.03
C GLU A 303 9.17 9.71 -10.65
N LEU A 304 9.18 9.01 -9.51
CA LEU A 304 7.99 8.31 -9.01
C LEU A 304 6.85 9.27 -8.71
N GLY A 305 7.14 10.49 -8.25
CA GLY A 305 6.14 11.50 -7.92
C GLY A 305 5.35 12.01 -9.14
N LYS A 306 5.93 11.97 -10.34
CA LYS A 306 5.28 12.46 -11.57
C LYS A 306 3.96 11.79 -11.86
N GLU A 307 3.85 10.48 -11.57
CA GLU A 307 2.60 9.75 -11.77
C GLU A 307 1.46 10.33 -10.90
N ARG A 308 1.78 10.84 -9.70
CA ARG A 308 0.76 11.38 -8.79
C ARG A 308 0.19 12.69 -9.32
N GLU A 309 0.99 13.49 -10.03
CA GLU A 309 0.57 14.73 -10.69
C GLU A 309 -0.32 14.44 -11.91
N GLU A 310 -0.03 13.36 -12.65
CA GLU A 310 -0.84 12.93 -13.80
C GLU A 310 -2.20 12.35 -13.37
N LEU A 311 -2.26 11.80 -12.16
CA LEU A 311 -3.43 11.13 -11.60
C LEU A 311 -4.31 12.04 -10.73
N SER A 312 -3.81 13.22 -10.33
CA SER A 312 -4.54 14.26 -9.58
C SER A 312 -5.44 15.11 -10.46
#